data_AF-A0A7X7DWL3-F1
#
_entry.id   AF-A0A7X7DWL3-F1
#
_cell.length_a   1.000
_cell.length_b   1.000
_cell.length_c   1.000
_cell.angle_alpha   90.00
_cell.angle_beta   90.00
_cell.angle_gamma   90.00
#
_symmetry.space_group_name_H-M   'P 1'
#
loop_
_entity.id
_entity.type
_entity.pdbx_description
1 polymer ?
#
loop_
_entity_poly.entity_id
_entity_poly.type
_entity_poly.pdbx_seq_one_letter_code
_entity_poly.pdbx_strand_id
1 'polypeptide(L)' 'MLEIKHQSVTSESGDVVAVIIDIATFRRMEAIIEDYGLVHFMKEAESDETLSREDAIEYLRTVEEGPENGSVRI' A
#
# COMPACT_ATOMS: atom_id res chain seq x y z
N MET A 1 1.50 16.51 15.30
CA MET A 1 0.56 16.68 14.17
C MET A 1 1.34 17.23 12.99
N LEU A 2 1.11 16.74 11.76
CA LEU A 2 1.75 17.32 10.57
C LEU A 2 1.27 18.77 10.41
N GLU A 3 2.18 19.73 10.32
CA GLU A 3 1.85 21.11 9.97
C GLU A 3 1.62 21.20 8.46
N ILE A 4 0.42 20.81 8.01
CA ILE A 4 0.03 20.84 6.61
C ILE A 4 -0.49 22.25 6.29
N LYS A 5 0.18 22.95 5.38
CA LYS A 5 -0.32 24.24 4.87
C LYS A 5 -1.54 23.99 3.99
N HIS A 6 -2.70 24.51 4.40
CA HIS A 6 -3.92 24.34 3.65
C HIS A 6 -3.98 25.32 2.47
N GLN A 7 -3.95 24.78 1.25
CA GLN A 7 -4.17 25.49 0.00
C GLN A 7 -5.07 24.65 -0.90
N SER A 8 -6.02 25.28 -1.58
CA SER A 8 -7.02 24.57 -2.39
C SER A 8 -7.36 25.33 -3.67
N VAL A 9 -7.74 24.59 -4.71
CA VAL A 9 -8.33 25.12 -5.93
C VAL A 9 -9.84 24.96 -5.85
N THR A 10 -10.58 26.03 -6.15
CA THR A 10 -12.05 26.05 -6.14
C THR A 10 -12.62 26.15 -7.55
N SER A 11 -13.77 25.52 -7.78
CA SER A 11 -14.57 25.69 -8.99
C SER A 11 -15.20 27.10 -9.04
N GLU A 12 -15.83 27.45 -10.17
CA GLU A 12 -16.61 28.68 -10.29
C GLU A 12 -17.79 28.72 -9.30
N SER A 13 -18.34 27.56 -8.94
CA SER A 13 -19.41 27.40 -7.94
C SER A 13 -18.92 27.57 -6.50
N GLY A 14 -17.60 27.66 -6.29
CA GLY A 14 -16.97 27.74 -4.97
C GLY A 14 -16.64 26.39 -4.32
N ASP A 15 -16.86 25.27 -5.02
CA ASP A 15 -16.56 23.93 -4.50
C ASP A 15 -15.05 23.66 -4.56
N VAL A 16 -14.47 23.04 -3.52
CA VAL A 16 -13.07 22.61 -3.54
C VAL A 16 -12.91 21.42 -4.48
N VAL A 17 -12.08 21.57 -5.51
CA VAL A 17 -11.84 20.54 -6.53
C VAL A 17 -10.44 19.92 -6.45
N ALA A 18 -9.49 20.60 -5.80
CA ALA A 18 -8.16 20.07 -5.55
C ALA A 18 -7.52 20.71 -4.30
N VAL A 19 -6.57 19.99 -3.70
CA VAL A 19 -5.71 20.48 -2.62
C VAL A 19 -4.29 20.59 -3.15
N ILE A 20 -3.61 21.67 -2.82
CA ILE A 20 -2.21 21.90 -3.17
C ILE A 20 -1.37 21.65 -1.93
N ILE A 21 -0.41 20.75 -2.04
CA ILE A 21 0.57 20.43 -1.00
C ILE A 21 1.97 20.46 -1.61
N ASP A 22 2.96 20.84 -0.81
CA ASP A 22 4.34 20.74 -1.25
C ASP A 22 4.78 19.27 -1.29
N ILE A 23 5.78 18.99 -2.13
CA ILE A 23 6.23 17.63 -2.39
C ILE A 23 6.79 16.93 -1.13
N ALA A 24 7.37 17.68 -0.18
CA ALA A 24 7.91 17.09 1.04
C ALA A 24 6.77 16.65 1.98
N THR A 25 5.72 17.46 2.09
CA THR A 25 4.50 17.10 2.81
C THR A 25 3.81 15.89 2.18
N PHE A 26 3.66 15.85 0.85
CA PHE A 26 3.06 14.71 0.14
C PHE A 26 3.80 13.40 0.43
N ARG A 27 5.12 13.36 0.24
CA ARG A 27 5.94 12.17 0.50
C ARG A 27 5.86 11.71 1.96
N ARG A 28 5.73 12.64 2.90
CA ARG A 28 5.57 12.30 4.31
C ARG A 28 4.21 11.69 4.60
N MET A 29 3.16 12.08 3.86
CA MET A 29 1.86 11.43 3.93
C MET A 29 1.93 10.01 3.35
N GLU A 30 2.58 9.83 2.20
CA GLU A 30 2.81 8.49 1.61
C GLU A 30 3.51 7.56 2.60
N ALA A 31 4.64 7.98 3.16
CA ALA A 31 5.39 7.15 4.12
C ALA A 31 4.54 6.70 5.31
N ILE A 32 3.71 7.58 5.87
CA ILE A 32 2.84 7.22 7.01
C ILE A 32 1.77 6.21 6.59
N ILE A 33 1.18 6.37 5.40
CA ILE A 33 0.15 5.47 4.88
C ILE A 33 0.77 4.10 4.55
N GLU A 34 1.94 4.08 3.92
CA GLU A 34 2.69 2.87 3.59
C GLU A 34 3.12 2.11 4.85
N ASP A 35 3.70 2.80 5.84
CA ASP A 35 4.09 2.20 7.12
C ASP A 35 2.88 1.58 7.83
N TYR A 36 1.74 2.29 7.84
CA TYR A 36 0.52 1.77 8.45
C TYR A 36 0.00 0.52 7.72
N GLY A 37 -0.06 0.57 6.39
CA GLY A 37 -0.48 -0.57 5.57
C GLY A 37 0.44 -1.78 5.75
N LEU A 38 1.75 -1.56 5.74
CA LEU A 38 2.75 -2.60 5.97
C LEU A 38 2.57 -3.28 7.32
N VAL A 39 2.42 -2.52 8.40
CA VAL A 39 2.16 -3.08 9.74
C VAL A 39 0.86 -3.90 9.75
N HIS A 40 -0.16 -3.47 9.01
CA HIS A 40 -1.42 -4.22 8.92
C HIS A 40 -1.21 -5.57 8.21
N PHE A 41 -0.57 -5.56 7.04
CA PHE A 41 -0.27 -6.79 6.29
C PHE A 41 0.63 -7.74 7.09
N MET A 42 1.61 -7.23 7.83
CA MET A 42 2.45 -8.06 8.70
C MET A 42 1.66 -8.72 9.83
N LYS A 43 0.65 -8.05 10.38
CA LYS A 43 -0.23 -8.63 11.42
C LYS A 43 -1.18 -9.66 10.84
N GLU A 44 -1.73 -9.42 9.66
CA GLU A 44 -2.57 -10.40 8.97
C GLU A 44 -1.78 -11.68 8.66
N ALA A 45 -0.53 -11.53 8.24
CA ALA A 45 0.37 -12.64 7.95
C ALA A 45 0.99 -13.32 9.19
N GLU A 46 0.72 -12.84 10.41
CA GLU A 46 1.34 -13.39 11.63
C GLU A 46 0.90 -14.84 11.90
N SER A 47 -0.31 -15.20 11.48
CA SER A 47 -0.82 -16.58 11.56
C SER A 47 -0.46 -17.47 10.38
N ASP A 48 0.18 -16.91 9.35
CA ASP A 48 0.52 -17.64 8.14
C ASP A 48 1.73 -18.56 8.35
N GLU A 49 1.87 -19.56 7.49
CA GLU A 49 3.01 -20.46 7.52
C GLU A 49 4.32 -19.71 7.23
N THR A 50 5.31 -19.87 8.12
CA THR A 50 6.66 -19.36 7.86
C THR A 50 7.43 -20.34 7.00
N LEU A 51 7.76 -19.93 5.78
CA LEU A 51 8.57 -20.73 4.86
C LEU A 51 10.07 -20.62 5.16
N SER A 52 10.81 -21.70 4.91
CA SER A 52 12.26 -21.62 4.83
C SER A 52 12.68 -20.78 3.62
N ARG A 53 13.96 -20.37 3.55
CA ARG A 53 14.45 -19.60 2.41
C ARG A 53 14.30 -20.37 1.11
N GLU A 54 14.59 -21.66 1.15
CA GLU A 54 14.49 -22.56 -0.01
C GLU A 54 13.03 -22.70 -0.47
N ASP A 55 12.12 -22.95 0.48
CA ASP A 55 10.68 -23.10 0.17
C ASP A 55 10.06 -21.79 -0.32
N ALA A 56 10.49 -20.65 0.23
CA ALA A 56 10.02 -19.32 -0.21
C ALA A 56 10.47 -19.00 -1.65
N ILE A 57 11.70 -19.37 -2.03
CA ILE A 57 12.19 -19.21 -3.40
C ILE A 57 11.41 -20.11 -4.37
N GLU A 58 11.14 -21.35 -3.97
CA GLU A 58 10.35 -22.27 -4.79
C GLU A 58 8.90 -21.79 -4.95
N TYR A 59 8.26 -21.36 -3.86
CA TYR A 59 6.93 -20.77 -3.87
C TYR A 59 6.86 -19.55 -4.79
N LEU A 60 7.80 -18.62 -4.70
CA LEU A 60 7.85 -17.43 -5.56
C LEU A 60 7.88 -17.82 -7.05
N ARG A 61 8.67 -18.85 -7.40
CA ARG A 61 8.75 -19.37 -8.78
C ARG A 61 7.39 -19.88 -9.27
N THR A 62 6.61 -20.54 -8.41
CA THR A 62 5.24 -20.99 -8.77
C THR A 62 4.26 -19.85 -9.00
N VAL A 63 4.43 -18.73 -8.28
CA VAL A 63 3.58 -17.53 -8.43
C VAL A 63 3.95 -16.76 -9.70
N GLU A 64 5.24 -16.67 -10.03
CA GLU A 64 5.74 -15.98 -11.24
C GLU A 64 5.46 -16.75 -12.54
N GLU A 65 5.45 -18.09 -12.51
CA GLU A 65 5.16 -18.93 -13.67
C GLU A 65 3.65 -18.96 -14.04
N GLY A 66 2.78 -18.43 -13.17
CA GLY A 66 1.32 -18.41 -13.36
C GLY A 66 0.68 -19.81 -13.24
N PRO A 67 -0.63 -19.91 -12.96
CA PRO A 67 -1.24 -21.22 -12.74
C PRO A 67 -1.42 -21.97 -14.06
N GLU A 68 -0.50 -22.88 -14.38
CA GLU A 68 -0.84 -24.05 -15.17
C GLU A 68 -1.72 -24.97 -14.30
N ASN A 69 -3.04 -24.76 -14.39
CA ASN A 69 -4.13 -25.49 -13.74
C ASN A 69 -4.49 -25.16 -12.27
N GLY A 70 -5.54 -24.35 -12.13
CA GLY A 70 -6.78 -24.85 -11.51
C GLY A 70 -6.98 -24.61 -10.01
N SER A 71 -7.96 -23.74 -9.73
CA SER A 71 -8.71 -23.55 -8.47
C SER A 71 -8.01 -22.76 -7.34
N VAL A 72 -8.23 -21.44 -7.37
CA VAL A 72 -8.34 -20.65 -6.13
C VAL A 72 -9.57 -21.13 -5.39
N ARG A 73 -9.37 -21.81 -4.25
CA ARG A 73 -10.46 -22.12 -3.33
C ARG A 73 -10.60 -20.93 -2.38
N ILE A 74 -11.77 -20.27 -2.47
CA ILE A 74 -12.32 -19.38 -1.45
C ILE A 74 -12.95 -20.24 -0.36
#